data_AF-A0A1N6GBJ7-F1
#
_entry.id   AF-A0A1N6GBJ7-F1
#
_cell.length_a   1.000
_cell.length_b   1.000
_cell.length_c   1.000
_cell.angle_alpha   90.00
_cell.angle_beta   90.00
_cell.angle_gamma   90.00
#
_symmetry.space_group_name_H-M   'P 1'
#
loop_
_entity.id
_entity.type
_entity.pdbx_description
1 polymer ?
#
loop_
_entity_poly.entity_id
_entity_poly.type
_entity_poly.pdbx_seq_one_letter_code
_entity_poly.pdbx_strand_id
1 'polypeptide(L)' 'MICPHCGAELKENATFCPHCGSDKNTGWKEGAEYSDLDLPDYDEIIENEFGEKKKKASPLVVAAAIIIALAFIATMIF' A
#
# COMPACT_ATOMS: atom_id res chain seq x y z
N MET A 1 1.05 -24.35 30.72
CA MET A 1 -0.30 -24.43 30.09
C MET A 1 -0.16 -24.15 28.59
N ILE A 2 -1.13 -24.51 27.76
CA ILE A 2 -1.04 -24.34 26.30
C ILE A 2 -1.93 -23.18 25.84
N CYS A 3 -1.42 -22.35 24.93
CA CYS A 3 -2.17 -21.26 24.31
C CYS A 3 -3.36 -21.82 23.51
N PRO A 4 -4.60 -21.35 23.77
CA PRO A 4 -5.79 -21.88 23.09
C PRO A 4 -5.86 -21.52 21.60
N HIS A 5 -5.06 -20.55 21.14
CA HIS A 5 -5.05 -20.11 19.74
C HIS A 5 -3.97 -20.80 18.89
N CYS A 6 -2.69 -20.78 19.34
CA CYS A 6 -1.58 -21.28 18.53
C CYS A 6 -0.90 -22.54 19.07
N GLY A 7 -1.30 -23.04 20.24
CA GLY A 7 -0.71 -24.25 20.83
C GLY A 7 0.66 -24.07 21.48
N ALA A 8 1.22 -22.85 21.54
CA ALA A 8 2.49 -22.60 22.22
C ALA A 8 2.39 -22.79 23.75
N GLU A 9 3.49 -23.22 24.38
CA GLU A 9 3.56 -23.33 25.83
C GLU A 9 3.65 -21.95 26.49
N LEU A 10 2.84 -21.75 27.53
CA LEU A 10 2.76 -20.51 28.30
C LEU A 10 3.23 -20.73 29.74
N LYS A 11 3.97 -19.73 30.23
CA LYS A 11 4.31 -19.57 31.64
C LYS A 11 3.03 -19.39 32.47
N GLU A 12 3.08 -19.81 33.74
CA GLU A 12 1.92 -19.78 34.64
C GLU A 12 1.33 -18.37 34.81
N ASN A 13 2.18 -17.33 34.83
CA ASN A 13 1.79 -15.94 35.02
C ASN A 13 1.70 -15.13 33.71
N ALA A 14 1.76 -15.78 32.54
CA ALA A 14 1.55 -15.08 31.27
C ALA A 14 0.14 -14.48 31.24
N THR A 15 -0.02 -13.26 30.72
CA THR A 15 -1.33 -12.64 30.46
C THR A 15 -1.72 -12.76 28.99
N PHE A 16 -0.74 -12.82 28.09
CA PHE A 16 -0.89 -13.03 26.66
C PHE A 16 0.14 -14.04 26.15
N CYS A 17 -0.08 -14.58 24.95
CA CYS A 17 0.84 -15.49 24.29
C CYS A 17 1.99 -14.73 23.63
N PRO A 18 3.26 -14.98 23.99
CA PRO A 18 4.40 -14.31 23.37
C PRO A 18 4.67 -14.77 21.92
N HIS A 19 4.05 -15.88 21.49
CA HIS A 19 4.22 -16.42 20.15
C HIS A 19 3.24 -15.83 19.13
N CYS A 20 1.98 -15.63 19.52
CA CYS A 20 0.94 -15.16 18.59
C CYS A 20 0.21 -13.90 19.06
N GLY A 21 0.52 -13.37 20.24
CA GLY A 21 -0.10 -12.16 20.80
C GLY A 21 -1.49 -12.34 21.40
N SER A 22 -2.12 -13.52 21.25
CA SER A 22 -3.48 -13.75 21.74
C SER A 22 -3.57 -13.69 23.27
N ASP A 23 -4.74 -13.37 23.81
CA ASP A 23 -4.98 -13.48 25.25
C ASP A 23 -4.80 -14.94 25.71
N LYS A 24 -4.30 -15.13 26.93
CA LYS A 24 -4.05 -16.47 27.50
C LYS A 24 -5.33 -17.29 27.66
N ASN A 25 -6.44 -16.64 28.00
CA ASN A 25 -7.66 -17.33 28.43
C ASN A 25 -8.66 -17.43 27.28
N THR A 26 -8.80 -16.35 26.51
CA THR A 26 -9.81 -16.21 25.45
C THR A 26 -9.23 -16.41 24.06
N GLY A 27 -7.91 -16.51 23.91
CA GLY A 27 -7.27 -16.49 22.61
C GLY A 27 -7.48 -15.14 21.93
N TRP A 28 -7.82 -15.17 20.64
CA TRP A 28 -8.45 -14.03 19.99
C TRP A 28 -9.96 -14.27 20.09
N LYS A 29 -10.69 -13.39 20.78
CA LYS A 29 -12.15 -13.50 20.81
C LYS A 29 -12.67 -13.45 19.37
N GLU A 30 -13.28 -14.55 18.92
CA GLU A 30 -14.06 -14.54 17.68
C GLU A 30 -15.20 -13.51 17.81
N GLY A 31 -15.42 -12.72 16.77
CA GLY A 31 -16.43 -11.65 16.80
C GLY A 31 -16.04 -10.43 17.64
N ALA A 32 -14.76 -10.22 17.93
CA ALA A 32 -14.30 -8.91 18.40
C ALA A 32 -14.69 -7.85 17.37
N GLU A 33 -15.24 -6.73 17.85
CA GLU A 33 -15.80 -5.62 17.08
C GLU A 33 -14.82 -5.04 16.02
N TYR A 34 -13.52 -5.35 16.16
CA TYR A 34 -12.43 -4.87 15.33
C TYR A 34 -11.84 -5.93 14.37
N SER A 35 -12.45 -7.10 14.24
CA SER A 35 -11.93 -8.18 13.36
C SER A 35 -12.10 -7.89 11.87
N ASP A 36 -12.97 -6.97 11.50
CA ASP A 36 -13.37 -6.70 10.12
C ASP A 36 -13.30 -5.20 9.86
N LEU A 37 -12.09 -4.66 10.04
CA LEU A 37 -11.83 -3.27 9.71
C LEU A 37 -11.88 -3.11 8.19
N ASP A 38 -12.73 -2.21 7.71
CA ASP A 38 -12.58 -1.59 6.39
C ASP A 38 -11.26 -0.82 6.37
N LEU A 39 -10.18 -1.55 6.13
CA LEU A 39 -8.87 -0.97 5.93
C LEU A 39 -8.89 -0.23 4.59
N PRO A 40 -8.30 0.97 4.52
CA PRO A 40 -8.15 1.67 3.25
C PRO A 40 -7.33 0.80 2.26
N ASP A 41 -7.59 0.98 0.97
CA ASP A 41 -6.91 0.22 -0.08
C ASP A 41 -5.39 0.42 0.01
N TYR A 42 -4.68 -0.69 0.31
CA TYR A 42 -3.24 -0.68 0.50
C TYR A 42 -2.51 -0.27 -0.78
N ASP A 43 -3.01 -0.70 -1.95
CA ASP A 43 -2.37 -0.41 -3.23
C ASP A 43 -2.52 1.08 -3.57
N GLU A 44 -3.68 1.68 -3.26
CA GLU A 44 -3.90 3.13 -3.42
C GLU A 44 -2.94 3.95 -2.56
N ILE A 45 -2.75 3.57 -1.29
CA ILE A 45 -1.82 4.25 -0.37
C ILE A 45 -0.39 4.20 -0.92
N ILE A 46 0.05 3.04 -1.39
CA ILE A 46 1.39 2.87 -1.95
C ILE A 46 1.60 3.75 -3.17
N GLU A 47 0.64 3.79 -4.10
CA GLU A 47 0.74 4.64 -5.29
C GLU A 47 0.78 6.13 -4.94
N ASN A 48 -0.03 6.57 -3.97
CA ASN A 48 -0.10 7.98 -3.60
C ASN A 48 1.15 8.48 -2.86
N GLU A 49 1.70 7.67 -1.95
CA GLU A 49 2.83 8.07 -1.09
C GLU A 49 4.19 7.77 -1.71
N PHE A 50 4.32 6.62 -2.37
CA PHE A 50 5.60 6.10 -2.86
C PHE A 50 5.65 5.96 -4.39
N GLY A 51 4.54 6.19 -5.09
CA GLY A 51 4.48 6.09 -6.55
C GLY A 51 5.28 7.18 -7.26
N GLU A 52 5.85 6.82 -8.41
CA GLU A 52 6.56 7.78 -9.23
C GLU A 52 5.60 8.76 -9.90
N LYS A 53 5.80 10.05 -9.67
CA LYS A 53 5.04 11.10 -10.35
C LYS A 53 5.40 11.11 -11.83
N LYS A 54 4.50 10.60 -12.68
CA LYS A 54 4.65 10.70 -14.15
C LYS A 54 4.69 12.17 -14.55
N LYS A 55 5.86 12.65 -14.95
CA LYS A 55 6.05 14.01 -15.48
C LYS A 55 5.32 14.10 -16.82
N LYS A 56 4.12 14.69 -16.84
CA LYS A 56 3.45 15.03 -18.10
C LYS A 56 4.18 16.22 -18.73
N ALA A 57 4.48 16.12 -20.03
CA ALA A 57 5.04 17.24 -20.78
C ALA A 57 4.10 18.44 -20.71
N SER A 58 4.65 19.63 -20.45
CA SER A 58 3.85 20.85 -20.43
C SER A 58 3.29 21.14 -21.83
N PRO A 59 2.12 21.78 -21.93
CA PRO A 59 1.52 22.12 -23.22
C PRO A 59 2.44 22.98 -24.10
N LEU A 60 3.31 23.79 -23.48
CA LEU A 60 4.32 24.59 -24.18
C LEU A 60 5.39 23.73 -24.84
N VAL A 61 5.85 22.65 -24.17
CA VAL A 61 6.84 21.72 -24.75
C VAL A 61 6.25 20.99 -25.96
N VAL A 62 4.97 20.60 -25.87
CA VAL A 62 4.26 19.96 -26.99
C VAL A 62 4.11 20.93 -28.15
N ALA A 63 3.68 22.18 -27.90
CA ALA A 63 3.55 23.20 -28.93
C ALA A 63 4.89 23.52 -29.62
N ALA A 64 5.97 23.65 -28.83
CA ALA A 64 7.31 23.88 -29.38
C ALA A 64 7.79 22.73 -30.27
N ALA A 65 7.57 21.47 -29.86
CA ALA A 65 7.92 20.30 -30.67
C ALA A 65 7.15 20.27 -32.00
N ILE A 66 5.87 20.62 -32.00
CA ILE A 66 5.06 20.71 -33.22
C ILE A 66 5.58 21.81 -34.14
N ILE A 67 5.89 23.00 -33.62
CA ILE A 67 6.42 24.11 -34.43
C ILE A 67 7.76 23.73 -35.07
N ILE A 68 8.66 23.09 -34.32
CA ILE A 68 9.95 22.63 -34.83
C ILE A 68 9.77 21.59 -35.93
N ALA A 69 8.87 20.62 -35.73
CA ALA A 69 8.57 19.60 -36.74
C ALA A 69 7.99 20.23 -38.02
N LEU A 70 7.07 21.18 -37.90
CA LEU A 70 6.50 21.89 -39.06
C LEU A 70 7.54 22.72 -39.80
N ALA A 71 8.43 23.41 -39.08
CA ALA A 71 9.52 24.16 -39.69
C ALA A 71 10.48 23.23 -40.45
N PHE A 72 10.82 22.07 -39.89
CA PHE A 72 11.68 21.08 -40.54
C PHE A 72 11.03 20.53 -41.81
N ILE A 73 9.73 20.21 -41.76
CA ILE A 73 8.97 19.75 -42.93
C ILE A 73 8.94 20.84 -44.02
N ALA A 74 8.70 22.10 -43.64
CA ALA A 74 8.72 23.21 -44.59
C ALA A 74 10.09 23.38 -45.27
N THR A 75 11.19 23.20 -44.55
CA THR A 75 12.54 23.22 -45.12
C THR A 75 12.88 22.01 -45.99
N MET A 76 12.14 20.91 -45.88
CA MET A 76 12.32 19.74 -46.75
C MET A 76 11.43 19.77 -48.00
N ILE A 77 10.35 20.54 -47.97
CA ILE A 77 9.41 20.69 -49.09
C ILE A 77 9.85 21.79 -50.06
N PHE A 78 10.60 22.78 -49.60
CA PHE A 78 11.09 23.94 -50.37
C PHE A 78 12.57 23.78 -50.72
#